data_AF-A0A3D5WP08-F1
#
_entry.id   AF-A0A3D5WP08-F1
#
_cell.length_a   1.000
_cell.length_b   1.000
_cell.length_c   1.000
_cell.angle_alpha   90.00
_cell.angle_beta   90.00
_cell.angle_gamma   90.00
#
_symmetry.space_group_name_H-M   'P 1'
#
loop_
_entity.id
_entity.type
_entity.pdbx_description
1 polymer ?
#
loop_
_entity_poly.entity_id
_entity_poly.type
_entity_poly.pdbx_seq_one_letter_code
_entity_poly.pdbx_strand_id
1 'polypeptide(L)' 'EEGYGLDDDTLLVTHDSVRPFLTHRIIEENIEYGQKYDAVDTVIPATDTIVASENGEIISDVPDRSKMYQGQTP' A
#
# COMPACT_ATOMS: atom_id res chain seq x y z
N GLU A 1 26.27 1.70 8.29
CA GLU A 1 25.65 1.19 7.05
C GLU A 1 26.61 0.30 6.26
N GLU A 2 27.92 0.59 6.19
CA GLU A 2 28.91 -0.40 5.75
C GLU A 2 29.05 -1.53 6.78
N GLY A 3 28.44 -2.69 6.51
CA GLY A 3 28.61 -3.90 7.34
C GLY A 3 27.51 -4.97 7.27
N TYR A 4 26.37 -4.72 6.62
CA TYR A 4 25.23 -5.67 6.66
C TYR A 4 25.09 -6.59 5.46
N GLY A 5 26.00 -6.54 4.46
CA GLY A 5 25.94 -7.43 3.30
C GLY A 5 24.64 -7.28 2.51
N LEU A 6 24.13 -6.05 2.40
CA LEU A 6 22.97 -5.77 1.57
C LEU A 6 23.37 -5.97 0.10
N ASP A 7 22.47 -6.57 -0.65
CA ASP A 7 22.59 -6.84 -2.08
C ASP A 7 21.29 -6.43 -2.80
N ASP A 8 21.26 -6.66 -4.12
CA ASP A 8 20.13 -6.28 -4.96
C ASP A 8 18.85 -7.08 -4.65
N ASP A 9 18.96 -8.19 -3.90
CA ASP A 9 17.83 -9.02 -3.48
C ASP A 9 17.28 -8.60 -2.10
N THR A 10 17.88 -7.59 -1.47
CA THR A 10 17.44 -7.08 -0.17
C THR A 10 16.08 -6.38 -0.27
N LEU A 11 15.08 -6.92 0.41
CA LEU A 11 13.74 -6.32 0.50
C LEU A 11 13.62 -5.39 1.71
N LEU A 12 13.10 -4.18 1.47
CA LEU A 12 12.74 -3.21 2.50
C LEU A 12 11.23 -3.21 2.73
N VAL A 13 10.81 -3.48 3.97
CA VAL A 13 9.40 -3.44 4.39
C VAL A 13 9.20 -2.22 5.27
N THR A 14 8.52 -1.19 4.75
CA THR A 14 8.34 0.10 5.44
C THR A 14 6.98 0.19 6.12
N HIS A 15 6.93 0.42 7.44
CA HIS A 15 5.66 0.45 8.20
C HIS A 15 5.47 1.75 8.98
N ASP A 16 4.22 2.23 9.03
CA ASP A 16 3.86 3.40 9.83
C ASP A 16 3.67 3.04 11.31
N SER A 17 4.41 3.71 12.20
CA SER A 17 4.34 3.47 13.64
C SER A 17 2.97 3.73 14.26
N VAL A 18 2.13 4.56 13.62
CA VAL A 18 0.76 4.86 14.07
C VAL A 18 -0.25 3.75 13.77
N ARG A 19 0.15 2.65 13.12
CA ARG A 19 -0.69 1.47 12.80
C ARG A 19 -0.27 0.25 13.63
N PRO A 20 -0.57 0.19 14.94
CA PRO A 20 -0.02 -0.83 15.84
C PRO A 20 -0.66 -2.23 15.67
N PHE A 21 -1.82 -2.33 15.02
CA PHE A 21 -2.57 -3.59 14.88
C PHE A 21 -2.20 -4.37 13.60
N LEU A 22 -0.92 -4.36 13.26
CA LEU A 22 -0.38 -5.18 12.18
C LEU A 22 -0.42 -6.66 12.58
N THR A 23 -0.63 -7.54 11.59
CA THR A 23 -0.63 -8.99 11.82
C THR A 23 0.57 -9.63 11.14
N HIS A 24 1.05 -10.75 11.69
CA HIS A 24 2.16 -11.52 11.10
C HIS A 24 1.91 -11.87 9.63
N ARG A 25 0.68 -12.27 9.31
CA ARG A 25 0.24 -12.59 7.95
C ARG A 25 0.52 -11.46 6.96
N ILE A 26 0.24 -10.20 7.33
CA ILE A 26 0.46 -9.05 6.44
C ILE A 26 1.95 -8.87 6.13
N ILE A 27 2.82 -9.08 7.13
CA ILE A 27 4.27 -8.98 6.95
C ILE A 27 4.76 -10.11 6.02
N GLU A 28 4.32 -11.35 6.26
CA GLU A 28 4.68 -12.50 5.42
C GLU A 28 4.24 -12.31 3.97
N GLU A 29 3.01 -11.85 3.74
CA GLU A 29 2.47 -11.58 2.40
C GLU A 29 3.29 -10.49 1.69
N ASN A 30 3.67 -9.40 2.38
CA ASN A 30 4.54 -8.37 1.81
C ASN A 30 5.92 -8.88 1.43
N ILE A 31 6.52 -9.75 2.25
CA ILE A 31 7.81 -10.37 1.93
C ILE A 31 7.69 -11.30 0.73
N GLU A 32 6.67 -12.17 0.73
CA GLU A 32 6.44 -13.12 -0.36
C GLU A 32 6.19 -12.41 -1.70
N TYR A 33 5.39 -11.35 -1.71
CA TYR A 33 5.11 -10.59 -2.92
C TYR A 33 6.26 -9.67 -3.31
N GLY A 34 6.99 -9.10 -2.36
CA GLY A 34 8.18 -8.29 -2.63
C GLY A 34 9.34 -9.07 -3.25
N GLN A 35 9.37 -10.39 -3.06
CA GLN A 35 10.30 -11.28 -3.78
C GLN A 35 9.87 -11.56 -5.24
N LYS A 36 8.61 -11.30 -5.58
CA LYS A 36 8.03 -11.62 -6.91
C LYS A 36 7.81 -10.39 -7.78
N TYR A 37 7.65 -9.21 -7.18
CA TYR A 37 7.30 -7.96 -7.84
C TYR A 37 8.21 -6.83 -7.37
N ASP A 38 8.33 -5.79 -8.18
CA ASP A 38 9.22 -4.65 -7.89
C ASP A 38 8.77 -3.83 -6.66
N ALA A 39 7.45 -3.83 -6.38
CA ALA A 39 6.86 -3.15 -5.24
C ALA A 39 5.53 -3.79 -4.83
N VAL A 40 5.16 -3.63 -3.56
CA VAL A 40 3.91 -4.12 -2.97
C VAL A 40 3.25 -2.97 -2.21
N ASP A 41 1.92 -2.88 -2.32
CA ASP A 41 1.11 -1.96 -1.53
C ASP A 41 0.01 -2.78 -0.84
N THR A 42 -0.01 -2.78 0.49
CA THR A 42 -1.10 -3.40 1.25
C THR A 42 -2.33 -2.52 1.14
N VAL A 43 -3.45 -3.06 0.67
CA VAL A 43 -4.67 -2.27 0.48
C VAL A 43 -5.91 -2.94 1.07
N ILE A 44 -6.94 -2.12 1.32
CA ILE A 44 -8.31 -2.59 1.61
C ILE A 44 -9.30 -2.00 0.60
N PRO A 45 -10.43 -2.66 0.31
CA PRO A 45 -11.46 -2.09 -0.56
C PRO A 45 -11.95 -0.73 -0.04
N ALA A 46 -12.20 0.22 -0.93
CA ALA A 46 -12.75 1.51 -0.56
C ALA A 46 -14.15 1.38 0.04
N THR A 47 -14.33 1.93 1.25
CA THR A 47 -15.63 1.93 1.93
C THR A 47 -16.48 3.11 1.48
N ASP A 48 -15.88 4.30 1.42
CA ASP A 48 -16.53 5.53 1.00
C ASP A 48 -16.58 5.67 -0.53
N THR A 49 -17.56 6.43 -1.03
CA THR A 49 -17.60 6.82 -2.44
C THR A 49 -16.53 7.87 -2.71
N ILE A 50 -15.67 7.61 -3.70
CA ILE A 50 -14.68 8.57 -4.15
C ILE A 50 -15.32 9.49 -5.19
N VAL A 51 -15.05 10.79 -5.09
CA VAL A 51 -15.49 11.81 -6.03
C VAL A 51 -14.26 12.55 -6.52
N ALA A 52 -14.11 12.62 -7.85
CA ALA A 52 -13.08 13.42 -8.48
C ALA A 52 -13.64 14.79 -8.86
N SER A 53 -12.84 15.83 -8.65
CA SER A 53 -13.11 17.19 -9.14
C SER A 53 -11.79 17.80 -9.55
N GLU A 54 -11.67 18.18 -10.82
CA GLU A 54 -10.44 18.80 -11.34
C GLU A 54 -10.26 20.24 -10.87
N ASN A 55 -11.36 20.91 -10.52
CA ASN A 55 -11.37 22.32 -10.10
C ASN A 55 -11.73 22.52 -8.61
N GLY A 56 -12.15 21.47 -7.91
CA GLY A 56 -12.58 21.54 -6.52
C GLY A 56 -13.98 22.14 -6.29
N GLU A 57 -14.69 22.53 -7.34
CA GLU A 57 -16.02 23.17 -7.27
C GLU A 57 -17.13 22.29 -7.86
N ILE A 58 -16.82 21.57 -8.94
CA ILE A 58 -17.78 20.75 -9.69
C ILE A 58 -17.22 19.32 -9.80
N ILE A 59 -18.09 18.34 -9.56
CA ILE A 59 -17.75 16.92 -9.74
C ILE A 59 -17.40 16.66 -11.21
N SER A 60 -16.19 16.15 -11.47
CA SER A 60 -15.77 15.71 -12.80
C SER A 60 -16.05 14.23 -13.02
N ASP A 61 -15.91 13.39 -12.00
CA ASP A 61 -16.18 11.96 -12.09
C ASP A 61 -16.54 11.33 -10.73
N VAL A 62 -17.23 10.20 -10.78
CA VAL A 62 -17.47 9.30 -9.64
C VAL A 62 -17.05 7.90 -10.07
N PRO A 63 -15.78 7.50 -9.83
CA PRO A 63 -15.27 6.22 -10.32
C PRO A 63 -16.00 5.02 -9.69
N ASP A 64 -15.97 3.89 -10.40
CA ASP A 64 -16.51 2.62 -9.91
C ASP A 64 -15.77 2.17 -8.65
N ARG A 65 -16.41 2.35 -7.49
CA ARG A 65 -15.87 2.03 -6.16
C ARG A 65 -15.38 0.59 -6.06
N SER A 66 -15.96 -0.36 -6.79
CA SER A 66 -15.53 -1.76 -6.74
C SER A 66 -14.10 -2.00 -7.23
N LYS A 67 -13.52 -1.02 -7.94
CA LYS A 67 -12.14 -1.02 -8.43
C LYS A 67 -11.21 -0.14 -7.60
N MET A 68 -11.71 0.50 -6.55
CA MET A 68 -10.98 1.47 -5.74
C MET A 68 -10.55 0.85 -4.41
N TYR A 69 -9.35 1.21 -3.95
CA TYR A 69 -8.74 0.68 -2.74
C TYR A 69 -8.08 1.80 -1.92
N GLN A 70 -8.01 1.62 -0.61
CA GLN A 70 -7.34 2.52 0.32
C GLN A 70 -6.00 1.93 0.73
N GLY A 71 -4.92 2.60 0.32
CA GLY A 71 -3.54 2.23 0.67
C GLY A 71 -3.31 2.16 2.17
N GLN A 72 -2.63 1.11 2.59
CA GLN A 72 -2.19 0.85 3.95
C GLN A 72 -0.65 0.80 3.97
N THR A 73 -0.09 0.20 5.02
CA THR A 73 1.33 -0.08 5.23
C THR A 73 1.40 -1.31 6.15
N PRO A 74 2.47 -2.10 6.08
CA PRO A 74 3.59 -1.97 5.14
C PRO A 74 3.23 -2.29 3.70
#